data_AF-A0AAV8YNY3-F1
#
_entry.id   AF-A0AAV8YNY3-F1
#
_cell.length_a   1.000
_cell.length_b   1.000
_cell.length_c   1.000
_cell.angle_alpha   90.00
_cell.angle_beta   90.00
_cell.angle_gamma   90.00
#
_symmetry.space_group_name_H-M   'P 1'
#
loop_
_entity.id
_entity.type
_entity.pdbx_description
1 polymer ?
#
loop_
_entity_poly.entity_id
_entity_poly.type
_entity_poly.pdbx_seq_one_letter_code
_entity_poly.pdbx_strand_id
1 'polypeptide(L)'
;MFCAYEFKSHYRKENNNSRPYILIYIFLADYIHICKRNDVHVAKCIRESIEIIRPKLKNGITELGVPGLEPLRIDEIEIFRGDDSSNFKAVLKNVDVSGASEFKITKLKLDVDKNTYRIGVRFPGLDLTGDYDINARVLVAPIKGSGKFYANVSKYNV
;
A
#
# COMPACT_ATOMS: atom_id res chain seq x y z
N MET A 1 -13.44 4.02 -7.64
CA MET A 1 -13.28 5.12 -6.68
C MET A 1 -13.16 4.48 -5.30
N PHE A 2 -12.10 4.80 -4.56
CA PHE A 2 -11.69 4.23 -3.26
C PHE A 2 -11.13 2.81 -3.27
N CYS A 3 -9.80 2.70 -3.18
CA CYS A 3 -9.17 1.55 -2.55
C CYS A 3 -9.45 1.69 -1.04
N ALA A 4 -10.58 1.16 -0.58
CA ALA A 4 -10.89 1.06 0.83
C ALA A 4 -10.16 -0.16 1.39
N TYR A 5 -8.89 0.00 1.72
CA TYR A 5 -8.26 -0.94 2.63
C TYR A 5 -8.76 -0.60 4.04
N GLU A 6 -9.67 -1.40 4.57
CA GLU A 6 -9.97 -1.38 6.00
C GLU A 6 -8.76 -1.96 6.75
N PHE A 7 -7.85 -1.10 7.23
CA PHE A 7 -6.94 -1.49 8.30
C PHE A 7 -7.75 -1.66 9.58
N LYS A 8 -8.35 -2.83 9.76
CA LYS A 8 -9.03 -3.20 11.01
C LYS A 8 -7.94 -3.50 12.04
N SER A 9 -7.61 -2.50 12.86
CA SER A 9 -6.65 -2.67 13.96
C SER A 9 -7.21 -3.68 14.97
N HIS A 10 -6.82 -4.95 14.85
CA HIS A 10 -7.09 -5.98 15.85
C HIS A 10 -6.20 -5.73 17.08
N TYR A 11 -6.56 -4.75 17.90
CA TYR A 11 -5.98 -4.59 19.24
C TYR A 11 -6.76 -5.51 20.19
N ARG A 12 -6.19 -6.67 20.54
CA ARG A 12 -6.78 -7.61 21.51
C ARG A 12 -6.34 -7.20 22.92
N LYS A 13 -7.29 -6.90 23.81
CA LYS A 13 -7.04 -6.67 25.24
C LYS A 13 -6.56 -7.98 25.90
N GLU A 14 -5.40 -7.94 26.55
CA GLU A 14 -4.89 -9.03 27.39
C GLU A 14 -5.65 -9.09 28.71
N ASN A 15 -6.17 -10.27 29.06
CA ASN A 15 -6.65 -10.60 30.40
C ASN A 15 -5.68 -11.59 31.04
N ASN A 16 -5.37 -11.27 32.30
CA ASN A 16 -4.41 -11.86 33.22
C ASN A 16 -4.56 -13.39 33.39
N ASN A 17 -3.42 -14.10 33.38
CA ASN A 17 -2.98 -15.08 34.40
C ASN A 17 -2.27 -16.33 33.82
N SER A 18 -0.98 -16.43 34.17
CA SER A 18 -0.11 -17.62 34.33
C SER A 18 -0.02 -18.69 33.23
N ARG A 19 1.10 -18.65 32.48
CA ARG A 19 1.93 -19.80 32.05
C ARG A 19 3.28 -19.29 31.48
N PRO A 20 4.45 -19.85 31.87
CA PRO A 20 5.77 -19.28 31.60
C PRO A 20 6.31 -19.61 30.19
N TYR A 21 5.46 -19.46 29.17
CA TYR A 21 5.90 -19.31 27.77
C TYR A 21 6.06 -17.81 27.41
N ILE A 22 5.98 -16.96 28.44
CA ILE A 22 5.90 -15.50 28.39
C ILE A 22 7.31 -14.88 28.47
N LEU A 23 8.22 -15.30 27.58
CA LEU A 23 9.31 -14.43 27.11
C LEU A 23 8.99 -13.99 25.66
N ILE A 24 7.70 -13.65 25.53
CA ILE A 24 7.01 -12.83 24.53
C ILE A 24 8.00 -11.92 23.82
N TYR A 25 8.08 -11.98 22.49
CA TYR A 25 7.70 -10.89 21.56
C TYR A 25 7.94 -9.41 22.00
N ILE A 26 8.88 -9.14 22.90
CA ILE A 26 9.12 -7.81 23.52
C ILE A 26 10.23 -7.05 22.79
N PHE A 27 10.87 -7.64 21.78
CA PHE A 27 11.37 -6.81 20.70
C PHE A 27 10.19 -6.49 19.80
N LEU A 28 9.36 -5.54 20.23
CA LEU A 28 8.62 -4.74 19.27
C LEU A 28 9.69 -4.22 18.32
N ALA A 29 9.71 -4.75 17.11
CA ALA A 29 10.89 -4.67 16.29
C ALA A 29 11.35 -3.21 16.21
N ASP A 30 12.64 -2.95 16.46
CA ASP A 30 13.19 -1.60 16.73
C ASP A 30 12.88 -0.56 15.63
N TYR A 31 12.34 -1.00 14.50
CA TYR A 31 11.87 -0.20 13.38
C TYR A 31 10.42 0.33 13.51
N ILE A 32 9.67 -0.03 14.56
CA ILE A 32 8.31 0.48 14.82
C ILE A 32 8.33 1.44 16.00
N HIS A 33 8.11 2.73 15.75
CA HIS A 33 8.02 3.74 16.80
C HIS A 33 6.57 3.91 17.27
N ILE A 34 6.30 3.65 18.55
CA ILE A 34 4.94 3.72 19.09
C ILE A 34 4.53 5.16 19.39
N CYS A 35 3.42 5.58 18.79
CA CYS A 35 2.80 6.88 19.06
C CYS A 35 1.65 6.78 20.07
N LYS A 36 1.68 7.64 21.09
CA LYS A 36 0.61 7.70 22.09
C LYS A 36 -0.63 8.38 21.49
N ARG A 37 -1.79 7.73 21.62
CA ARG A 37 -3.06 8.22 21.07
C ARG A 37 -3.47 9.61 21.59
N ASN A 38 -3.19 9.89 22.86
CA ASN A 38 -3.59 11.14 23.53
C ASN A 38 -2.52 12.24 23.42
N ASP A 39 -1.48 12.04 22.61
CA ASP A 39 -0.46 13.06 22.37
C ASP A 39 -1.01 14.15 21.45
N VAL A 40 -0.88 15.41 21.86
CA VAL A 40 -1.25 16.58 21.04
C VAL A 40 -0.48 16.60 19.71
N HIS A 41 0.71 15.99 19.67
CA HIS A 41 1.59 15.88 18.50
C HIS A 41 1.57 14.48 17.87
N VAL A 42 0.53 13.67 18.09
CA VAL A 42 0.43 12.31 17.54
C VAL A 42 0.64 12.25 16.02
N ALA A 43 0.21 13.28 15.28
CA ALA A 43 0.43 13.38 13.83
C ALA A 43 1.91 13.53 13.46
N LYS A 44 2.71 14.23 14.27
CA LYS A 44 4.15 14.37 14.06
C LYS A 44 4.85 13.04 14.35
N CYS A 45 4.53 12.42 15.50
CA CYS A 45 5.05 11.12 15.87
C CYS A 45 4.80 10.05 14.79
N ILE A 46 3.59 9.99 14.24
CA ILE A 46 3.26 8.99 13.20
C ILE A 46 4.08 9.23 11.94
N ARG A 47 4.30 10.48 11.54
CA ARG A 47 5.19 10.78 10.40
C ARG A 47 6.60 10.29 10.67
N GLU A 48 7.16 10.61 11.82
CA GLU A 48 8.50 10.18 12.22
C GLU A 48 8.61 8.64 12.27
N SER A 49 7.58 7.96 12.78
CA SER A 49 7.52 6.50 12.75
C SER A 49 7.51 5.94 11.33
N ILE A 50 6.84 6.59 10.37
CA ILE A 50 6.83 6.15 8.98
C ILE A 50 8.21 6.36 8.33
N GLU A 51 8.92 7.43 8.69
CA GLU A 51 10.30 7.66 8.23
C GLU A 51 11.25 6.57 8.77
N ILE A 52 11.11 6.21 10.05
CA ILE A 52 11.92 5.16 10.71
C ILE A 52 11.70 3.79 10.05
N ILE A 53 10.45 3.44 9.73
CA ILE A 53 10.13 2.15 9.12
C ILE A 53 10.42 2.09 7.61
N ARG A 54 10.56 3.25 6.92
CA ARG A 54 10.74 3.30 5.46
C ARG A 54 11.85 2.36 4.93
N PRO A 55 13.05 2.28 5.53
CA PRO A 55 14.10 1.37 5.05
C PRO A 55 13.70 -0.10 5.11
N LYS A 56 12.86 -0.48 6.08
CA LYS A 56 12.29 -1.82 6.18
C LYS A 56 11.20 -2.04 5.14
N LEU A 57 10.30 -1.08 4.95
CA LEU A 57 9.28 -1.16 3.89
C LEU A 57 9.90 -1.26 2.49
N LYS A 58 11.04 -0.61 2.25
CA LYS A 58 11.78 -0.73 0.99
C LYS A 58 12.09 -2.18 0.63
N ASN A 59 12.61 -2.96 1.58
CA ASN A 59 13.01 -4.36 1.37
C ASN A 59 11.90 -5.38 1.70
N GLY A 60 10.87 -4.94 2.42
CA GLY A 60 9.84 -5.81 2.98
C GLY A 60 10.13 -6.22 4.41
N ILE A 61 9.10 -6.74 5.07
CA ILE A 61 9.15 -7.24 6.45
C ILE A 61 8.59 -8.67 6.41
N THR A 62 9.48 -9.63 6.13
CA THR A 62 9.11 -11.03 5.91
C THR A 62 8.39 -11.65 7.10
N GLU A 63 8.81 -11.31 8.32
CA GLU A 63 8.19 -11.81 9.56
C GLU A 63 6.74 -11.31 9.76
N LEU A 64 6.35 -10.22 9.07
CA LEU A 64 5.00 -9.67 9.07
C LEU A 64 4.25 -9.92 7.75
N GLY A 65 4.85 -10.65 6.80
CA GLY A 65 4.27 -10.86 5.46
C GLY A 65 4.13 -9.57 4.64
N VAL A 66 4.89 -8.52 4.95
CA VAL A 66 4.86 -7.25 4.21
C VAL A 66 5.84 -7.35 3.05
N PRO A 67 5.38 -7.25 1.79
CA PRO A 67 6.28 -7.27 0.64
C PRO A 67 7.15 -6.01 0.57
N GLY A 68 8.26 -6.09 -0.15
CA GLY A 68 9.10 -4.92 -0.43
C GLY A 68 8.41 -3.90 -1.33
N LEU A 69 8.82 -2.64 -1.19
CA LEU A 69 8.42 -1.55 -2.08
C LEU A 69 9.37 -1.34 -3.27
N GLU A 70 10.52 -2.05 -3.31
CA GLU A 70 11.51 -1.94 -4.39
C GLU A 70 12.05 -3.32 -4.85
N PRO A 71 11.49 -3.92 -5.92
CA PRO A 71 10.23 -3.53 -6.55
C PRO A 71 9.03 -4.00 -5.70
N LEU A 72 7.95 -3.23 -5.73
CA LEU A 72 6.63 -3.70 -5.30
C LEU A 72 6.06 -4.61 -6.39
N ARG A 73 6.02 -5.92 -6.10
CA ARG A 73 5.41 -6.92 -6.98
C ARG A 73 3.90 -6.98 -6.75
N ILE A 74 3.13 -6.89 -7.83
CA ILE A 74 1.68 -7.06 -7.86
C ILE A 74 1.34 -8.15 -8.87
N ASP A 75 0.72 -9.22 -8.42
CA ASP A 75 0.47 -10.41 -9.26
C ASP A 75 -0.51 -10.11 -10.39
N GLU A 76 -1.61 -9.41 -10.08
CA GLU A 76 -2.64 -9.08 -11.05
C GLU A 76 -3.36 -7.76 -10.71
N ILE A 77 -3.62 -6.95 -11.73
CA ILE A 77 -4.45 -5.76 -11.67
C ILE A 77 -5.49 -5.87 -12.78
N GLU A 78 -6.74 -6.03 -12.41
CA GLU A 78 -7.84 -5.96 -13.37
C GLU A 78 -8.39 -4.53 -13.48
N ILE A 79 -8.45 -4.02 -14.70
CA ILE A 79 -8.97 -2.70 -15.04
C ILE A 79 -10.22 -2.89 -15.89
N PHE A 80 -11.35 -2.51 -15.33
CA PHE A 80 -12.64 -2.47 -16.02
C PHE A 80 -13.11 -1.01 -16.10
N ARG A 81 -13.60 -0.59 -17.26
CA ARG A 81 -14.20 0.75 -17.44
C ARG A 81 -15.51 0.67 -18.23
N GLY A 82 -16.64 0.83 -17.54
CA GLY A 82 -17.98 1.00 -18.11
C GLY A 82 -19.06 0.28 -17.28
N ASP A 83 -20.31 0.33 -17.75
CA ASP A 83 -21.43 -0.50 -17.29
C ASP A 83 -21.33 -1.92 -17.88
N ASP A 84 -22.36 -2.77 -17.79
CA ASP A 84 -22.35 -4.12 -18.40
C ASP A 84 -22.11 -4.13 -19.93
N SER A 85 -22.15 -2.95 -20.58
CA SER A 85 -21.81 -2.74 -22.00
C SER A 85 -20.37 -2.25 -22.23
N SER A 86 -19.59 -2.13 -21.15
CA SER A 86 -18.16 -1.80 -21.13
C SER A 86 -17.38 -2.66 -22.11
N ASN A 87 -16.96 -2.03 -23.19
CA ASN A 87 -16.12 -2.64 -24.21
C ASN A 87 -14.62 -2.57 -23.87
N PHE A 88 -14.21 -2.53 -22.59
CA PHE A 88 -12.80 -2.45 -22.22
C PHE A 88 -12.48 -3.28 -20.97
N LYS A 89 -11.78 -4.39 -21.19
CA LYS A 89 -11.12 -5.19 -20.15
C LYS A 89 -9.62 -5.13 -20.38
N ALA A 90 -8.86 -4.76 -19.35
CA ALA A 90 -7.41 -4.91 -19.34
C ALA A 90 -6.99 -5.62 -18.06
N VAL A 91 -6.10 -6.59 -18.18
CA VAL A 91 -5.47 -7.30 -17.07
C VAL A 91 -3.98 -7.05 -17.15
N LEU A 92 -3.39 -6.53 -16.09
CA LEU A 92 -1.95 -6.43 -15.94
C LEU A 92 -1.51 -7.56 -15.02
N LYS A 93 -0.45 -8.28 -15.38
CA LYS A 93 0.09 -9.41 -14.59
C LYS A 93 1.57 -9.20 -14.32
N ASN A 94 2.05 -9.82 -13.24
CA ASN A 94 3.46 -9.83 -12.84
C ASN A 94 4.06 -8.42 -12.78
N VAL A 95 3.29 -7.45 -12.27
CA VAL A 95 3.67 -6.04 -12.31
C VAL A 95 4.75 -5.77 -11.27
N ASP A 96 5.90 -5.30 -11.72
CA ASP A 96 6.95 -4.74 -10.86
C ASP A 96 6.86 -3.23 -10.87
N VAL A 97 6.72 -2.62 -9.69
CA VAL A 97 6.72 -1.17 -9.49
C VAL A 97 7.96 -0.75 -8.72
N SER A 98 8.84 0.01 -9.36
CA SER A 98 10.02 0.64 -8.74
C SER A 98 9.76 2.11 -8.44
N GLY A 99 10.46 2.67 -7.44
CA GLY A 99 10.32 4.05 -6.97
C GLY A 99 9.22 4.25 -5.91
N ALA A 100 8.47 3.20 -5.55
CA ALA A 100 7.39 3.29 -4.57
C ALA A 100 7.91 3.60 -3.15
N SER A 101 9.15 3.23 -2.80
CA SER A 101 9.76 3.55 -1.51
C SER A 101 10.12 5.03 -1.34
N GLU A 102 10.19 5.81 -2.42
CA GLU A 102 10.51 7.24 -2.40
C GLU A 102 9.30 8.14 -2.11
N PHE A 103 8.21 7.55 -1.64
CA PHE A 103 6.98 8.25 -1.31
C PHE A 103 7.21 9.38 -0.30
N LYS A 104 6.47 10.47 -0.45
CA LYS A 104 6.46 11.62 0.45
C LYS A 104 5.07 11.80 1.06
N ILE A 105 4.99 11.86 2.39
CA ILE A 105 3.74 12.15 3.08
C ILE A 105 3.43 13.64 2.91
N THR A 106 2.37 13.97 2.20
CA THR A 106 1.94 15.36 1.95
C THR A 106 0.91 15.83 2.97
N LYS A 107 0.04 14.93 3.44
CA LYS A 107 -1.02 15.23 4.41
C LYS A 107 -1.16 14.07 5.38
N LEU A 108 -1.42 14.39 6.64
CA LEU A 108 -1.82 13.42 7.65
C LEU A 108 -2.85 14.10 8.55
N LYS A 109 -4.08 13.59 8.50
CA LYS A 109 -5.19 14.02 9.37
C LYS A 109 -5.66 12.84 10.18
N LEU A 110 -5.82 13.07 11.48
CA LEU A 110 -6.27 12.07 12.43
C LEU A 110 -7.61 12.50 13.03
N ASP A 111 -8.58 11.59 13.00
CA ASP A 111 -9.78 11.64 13.83
C ASP A 111 -9.65 10.47 14.82
N VAL A 112 -9.10 10.78 16.00
CA VAL A 112 -8.75 9.79 17.02
C VAL A 112 -10.00 9.12 17.58
N ASP A 113 -11.08 9.89 17.76
CA ASP A 113 -12.35 9.41 18.29
C ASP A 113 -13.01 8.42 17.33
N LYS A 114 -12.95 8.67 16.02
CA LYS A 114 -13.46 7.78 14.98
C LYS A 114 -12.44 6.77 14.47
N ASN A 115 -11.26 6.70 15.09
CA ASN A 115 -10.15 5.84 14.66
C ASN A 115 -9.85 5.94 13.15
N THR A 116 -9.98 7.13 12.57
CA THR A 116 -9.86 7.35 11.12
C THR A 116 -8.60 8.14 10.83
N TYR A 117 -7.78 7.59 9.93
CA TYR A 117 -6.51 8.17 9.49
C TYR A 117 -6.60 8.49 8.01
N ARG A 118 -6.36 9.76 7.65
CA ARG A 118 -6.28 10.18 6.24
C ARG A 118 -4.85 10.60 5.94
N ILE A 119 -4.20 9.85 5.06
CA ILE A 119 -2.82 10.05 4.64
C ILE A 119 -2.85 10.44 3.17
N GLY A 120 -2.23 11.57 2.85
CA GLY A 120 -1.93 11.97 1.47
C GLY A 120 -0.48 11.62 1.16
N VAL A 121 -0.25 10.96 0.03
CA VAL A 121 1.06 10.42 -0.36
C VAL A 121 1.40 10.87 -1.77
N ARG A 122 2.63 11.31 -1.98
CA ARG A 122 3.16 11.70 -3.29
C ARG A 122 4.28 10.77 -3.70
N PHE A 123 4.22 10.24 -4.91
CA PHE A 123 5.29 9.45 -5.51
C PHE A 123 6.06 10.33 -6.51
N PRO A 124 7.38 10.56 -6.31
CA PRO A 124 8.18 11.38 -7.22
C PRO A 124 8.22 10.82 -8.65
N GLY A 125 8.46 9.51 -8.76
CA GLY A 125 8.47 8.74 -9.99
C GLY A 125 8.21 7.28 -9.68
N LEU A 126 7.47 6.61 -10.55
CA LEU A 126 7.23 5.18 -10.52
C LEU A 126 7.57 4.61 -11.89
N ASP A 127 8.34 3.52 -11.92
CA ASP A 127 8.59 2.73 -13.11
C ASP A 127 7.87 1.40 -12.96
N LEU A 128 6.94 1.13 -13.88
CA LEU A 128 6.15 -0.08 -13.89
C LEU A 128 6.55 -0.93 -15.09
N THR A 129 6.80 -2.21 -14.83
CA THR A 129 6.98 -3.23 -15.87
C THR A 129 6.06 -4.41 -15.60
N GLY A 130 5.68 -5.14 -16.63
CA GLY A 130 4.88 -6.34 -16.44
C GLY A 130 4.33 -6.84 -17.76
N ASP A 131 3.36 -7.73 -17.67
CA ASP A 131 2.62 -8.26 -18.81
C ASP A 131 1.22 -7.63 -18.84
N TYR A 132 0.70 -7.37 -20.04
CA TYR A 132 -0.67 -6.90 -20.24
C TYR A 132 -1.44 -7.88 -21.12
N ASP A 133 -2.74 -7.96 -20.88
CA ASP A 133 -3.74 -8.58 -21.75
C ASP A 133 -4.93 -7.60 -21.84
N ILE A 134 -5.13 -7.06 -23.03
CA ILE A 134 -6.18 -6.09 -23.34
C ILE A 134 -7.16 -6.73 -24.30
N ASN A 135 -8.44 -6.67 -23.93
CA ASN A 135 -9.55 -6.99 -24.78
C ASN A 135 -10.55 -5.82 -24.74
N ALA A 136 -10.60 -5.08 -25.84
CA ALA A 136 -11.47 -3.93 -25.99
C ALA A 136 -12.28 -4.01 -27.30
N ARG A 137 -13.36 -3.25 -27.38
CA ARG A 137 -14.13 -3.05 -28.60
C ARG A 137 -14.41 -1.56 -28.77
N VAL A 138 -13.90 -0.99 -29.85
CA VAL A 138 -14.14 0.42 -30.18
C VAL A 138 -15.14 0.45 -31.32
N LEU A 139 -16.38 0.87 -31.02
CA LEU A 139 -17.52 0.79 -31.92
C LEU A 139 -17.76 -0.66 -32.41
N VAL A 140 -17.37 -0.96 -33.64
CA VAL A 140 -17.49 -2.29 -34.27
C VAL A 140 -16.18 -3.07 -34.30
N ALA A 141 -15.04 -2.44 -33.99
CA ALA A 141 -13.72 -3.05 -34.13
C ALA A 141 -13.25 -3.69 -32.81
N PRO A 142 -12.96 -5.01 -32.78
CA PRO A 142 -12.32 -5.64 -31.64
C PRO A 142 -10.82 -5.31 -31.62
N ILE A 143 -10.32 -4.88 -30.47
CA ILE A 143 -8.90 -4.66 -30.19
C ILE A 143 -8.49 -5.69 -29.16
N LYS A 144 -7.62 -6.61 -29.57
CA LYS A 144 -6.98 -7.57 -28.67
C LYS A 144 -5.48 -7.40 -28.76
N GLY A 145 -4.82 -7.41 -27.62
CA GLY A 145 -3.38 -7.32 -27.56
C GLY A 145 -2.87 -7.86 -26.24
N SER A 146 -1.79 -8.61 -26.31
CA SER A 146 -1.09 -9.10 -25.12
C SER A 146 0.40 -8.97 -25.33
N GLY A 147 1.14 -8.66 -24.27
CA GLY A 147 2.58 -8.55 -24.35
C GLY A 147 3.17 -7.93 -23.10
N LYS A 148 4.38 -7.38 -23.24
CA LYS A 148 5.05 -6.68 -22.15
C LYS A 148 4.76 -5.19 -22.20
N PHE A 149 4.65 -4.56 -21.04
CA PHE A 149 4.56 -3.12 -20.93
C PHE A 149 5.70 -2.56 -20.08
N TYR A 150 6.04 -1.32 -20.38
CA TYR A 150 6.83 -0.43 -19.53
C TYR A 150 6.07 0.90 -19.44
N ALA A 151 5.93 1.43 -18.23
CA ALA A 151 5.27 2.71 -17.99
C ALA A 151 6.03 3.51 -16.94
N ASN A 152 6.25 4.79 -17.22
CA ASN A 152 6.78 5.74 -16.24
C ASN A 152 5.64 6.67 -15.78
N VAL A 153 5.46 6.79 -14.47
CA VAL A 153 4.49 7.70 -13.85
C VAL A 153 5.23 8.68 -12.96
N SER A 154 5.25 9.94 -13.37
CA SER A 154 5.92 11.01 -12.63
C SER A 154 4.93 11.90 -11.88
N LYS A 155 5.36 12.42 -10.72
CA LYS A 155 4.65 13.48 -9.96
C LYS A 155 3.21 13.12 -9.51
N TYR A 156 2.92 11.85 -9.26
CA TYR A 156 1.59 11.37 -8.86
C TYR A 156 1.28 11.65 -7.38
N ASN A 157 0.05 12.08 -7.07
CA ASN A 157 -0.43 12.33 -5.72
C ASN A 157 -1.69 11.48 -5.45
N VAL A 158 -1.73 10.82 -4.30
CA VAL A 158 -2.85 10.01 -3.80
C VAL A 158 -3.36 10.59 -2.50
#